data_AF-A0A4T0DUV8-F1
#
_entry.id   AF-A0A4T0DUV8-F1
#
_cell.length_a   1.000
_cell.length_b   1.000
_cell.length_c   1.000
_cell.angle_alpha   90.00
_cell.angle_beta   90.00
_cell.angle_gamma   90.00
#
_symmetry.space_group_name_H-M   'P 1'
#
loop_
_entity.id
_entity.type
_entity.pdbx_description
1 polymer ?
#
loop_
_entity_poly.entity_id
_entity_poly.type
_entity_poly.pdbx_seq_one_letter_code
_entity_poly.pdbx_strand_id
1 'polypeptide(L)'
;MSVPSRLFSQGLQIRQSSLPPAFLLPSLFTSSFSTSSPLSARRDGNPNRGVSALRRTGLRRRQTLSVKPEDLPRPVTDSKERSEIDVDPNHGLWGFFNRERFPFATPEYDNSHGRAWTVQELRGKDFEDLHKLWWVCVRERNRLSTESYERGKAKAGYGEYEAGAREEEVKHTQKAIKHVLTERWYAWEDARMLAESDPSVNLYPKSGVRCA
;
A
#
# COMPACT_ATOMS: atom_id res chain seq x y z
N MET A 1 31.13 -37.03 42.42
CA MET A 1 32.54 -36.73 42.75
C MET A 1 32.66 -35.24 43.05
N SER A 2 32.86 -34.88 44.31
CA SER A 2 33.34 -33.54 44.70
C SER A 2 33.85 -33.66 46.13
N VAL A 3 35.12 -33.36 46.31
CA VAL A 3 35.91 -33.51 47.54
C VAL A 3 35.71 -32.26 48.41
N PRO A 4 35.49 -32.38 49.74
CA PRO A 4 35.52 -31.22 50.63
C PRO A 4 36.96 -30.87 51.02
N SER A 5 37.40 -29.66 50.69
CA SER A 5 38.67 -29.08 51.12
C SER A 5 38.54 -28.44 52.50
N ARG A 6 39.24 -29.04 53.49
CA ARG A 6 39.59 -28.38 54.76
C ARG A 6 40.76 -27.46 54.52
N LEU A 7 40.68 -26.20 54.98
CA LEU A 7 41.87 -25.48 55.44
C LEU A 7 41.59 -24.72 56.73
N PHE A 8 42.54 -24.87 57.63
CA PHE A 8 42.62 -24.40 58.99
C PHE A 8 42.66 -22.87 59.09
N SER A 9 41.90 -22.33 60.05
CA SER A 9 42.11 -20.98 60.58
C SER A 9 43.31 -21.02 61.54
N GLN A 10 44.39 -20.31 61.20
CA GLN A 10 45.45 -19.96 62.14
C GLN A 10 45.18 -18.55 62.67
N GLY A 11 45.08 -18.44 64.00
CA GLY A 11 44.93 -17.16 64.69
C GLY A 11 46.20 -16.31 64.57
N LEU A 12 46.05 -15.10 64.04
CA LEU A 12 47.07 -14.06 64.09
C LEU A 12 47.04 -13.39 65.46
N GLN A 13 48.06 -13.65 66.27
CA GLN A 13 48.36 -12.85 67.46
C GLN A 13 48.83 -11.45 67.03
N ILE A 14 48.03 -10.44 67.31
CA ILE A 14 48.40 -9.02 67.12
C ILE A 14 49.32 -8.62 68.27
N ARG A 15 50.58 -8.32 67.94
CA ARG A 15 51.56 -7.70 68.83
C ARG A 15 51.22 -6.22 69.05
N GLN A 16 51.55 -5.75 70.25
CA GLN A 16 51.32 -4.42 70.82
C GLN A 16 51.61 -3.25 69.85
N SER A 17 50.65 -2.33 69.71
CA SER A 17 50.78 -1.06 68.98
C SER A 17 51.50 -0.02 69.84
N SER A 18 52.67 0.44 69.43
CA SER A 18 53.25 1.68 69.94
C SER A 18 52.48 2.88 69.37
N LEU A 19 51.99 3.76 70.25
CA LEU A 19 51.40 5.04 69.83
C LEU A 19 52.50 5.94 69.24
N PRO A 20 52.24 6.69 68.15
CA PRO A 20 53.20 7.63 67.60
C PRO A 20 53.40 8.83 68.53
N PRO A 21 54.57 9.49 68.49
CA PRO A 21 54.93 10.57 69.41
C PRO A 21 54.04 11.82 69.26
N ALA A 22 53.78 12.49 70.39
CA ALA A 22 52.77 13.55 70.55
C ALA A 22 52.90 14.76 69.61
N PHE A 23 54.06 14.98 69.00
CA PHE A 23 54.28 16.11 68.08
C PHE A 23 53.56 15.96 66.73
N LEU A 24 53.06 14.75 66.41
CA LEU A 24 52.33 14.47 65.16
C LEU A 24 50.80 14.55 65.30
N LEU A 25 50.27 14.89 66.48
CA LEU A 25 48.82 15.01 66.73
C LEU A 25 48.11 16.18 65.97
N PRO A 26 48.72 17.36 65.76
CA PRO A 26 48.01 18.50 65.17
C PRO A 26 47.69 18.37 63.67
N SER A 27 48.39 17.49 62.93
CA SER A 27 48.11 17.26 61.50
C SER A 27 46.90 16.37 61.26
N LEU A 28 46.33 15.78 62.31
CA LEU A 28 45.20 14.87 62.24
C LEU A 28 43.83 15.56 62.29
N PHE A 29 43.79 16.87 62.57
CA PHE A 29 42.53 17.63 62.64
C PHE A 29 42.51 18.76 61.60
N THR A 30 42.09 18.43 60.38
CA THR A 30 41.72 19.42 59.36
C THR A 30 40.30 19.90 59.64
N SER A 31 40.13 21.16 60.07
CA SER A 31 38.80 21.77 60.16
C SER A 31 38.34 22.22 58.77
N SER A 32 37.23 21.65 58.30
CA SER A 32 36.64 22.03 57.01
C SER A 32 35.74 23.25 57.19
N PHE A 33 36.23 24.44 56.83
CA PHE A 33 35.39 25.62 56.62
C PHE A 33 34.75 25.54 55.22
N SER A 34 33.44 25.27 55.15
CA SER A 34 32.64 25.51 53.95
C SER A 34 31.38 26.27 54.33
N THR A 35 31.25 27.48 53.79
CA THR A 35 30.16 28.45 54.05
C THR A 35 29.03 28.39 53.01
N SER A 36 29.05 27.44 52.07
CA SER A 36 27.96 27.25 51.13
C SER A 36 26.89 26.35 51.73
N SER A 37 25.69 26.90 51.94
CA SER A 37 24.49 26.12 52.26
C SER A 37 24.32 25.05 51.19
N PRO A 38 24.19 23.76 51.54
CA PRO A 38 23.99 22.72 50.53
C PRO A 38 22.67 23.02 49.79
N LEU A 39 22.79 23.36 48.51
CA LEU A 39 21.62 23.55 47.63
C LEU A 39 20.81 22.26 47.65
N SER A 40 19.54 22.34 48.08
CA SER A 40 18.60 21.24 47.95
C SER A 40 18.64 20.69 46.52
N ALA A 41 18.80 19.38 46.36
CA ALA A 41 18.98 18.74 45.05
C ALA A 41 17.90 19.20 44.05
N ARG A 42 18.30 20.00 43.05
CA ARG A 42 17.38 20.49 42.01
C ARG A 42 16.94 19.33 41.11
N ARG A 43 15.66 19.33 40.74
CA ARG A 43 15.09 18.40 39.75
C ARG A 43 15.81 18.58 38.42
N ASP A 44 16.20 17.48 37.77
CA ASP A 44 16.84 17.53 36.44
C ASP A 44 15.89 18.16 35.42
N GLY A 45 16.36 19.20 34.72
CA GLY A 45 15.57 19.98 33.76
C GLY A 45 15.36 19.30 32.41
N ASN A 46 16.10 18.22 32.11
CA ASN A 46 15.89 17.43 30.90
C ASN A 46 15.04 16.17 31.20
N PRO A 47 13.75 16.14 30.81
CA PRO A 47 12.90 14.99 31.06
C PRO A 47 13.33 13.73 30.29
N ASN A 48 13.85 13.90 29.07
CA ASN A 48 14.21 12.79 28.16
C ASN A 48 15.69 12.40 28.25
N ARG A 49 16.39 12.78 29.33
CA ARG A 49 17.81 12.47 29.51
C ARG A 49 18.04 10.96 29.46
N GLY A 50 18.83 10.53 28.48
CA GLY A 50 19.22 9.12 28.34
C GLY A 50 18.07 8.20 27.88
N VAL A 51 17.01 8.76 27.29
CA VAL A 51 15.86 8.00 26.77
C VAL A 51 15.85 8.06 25.24
N SER A 52 15.85 6.90 24.58
CA SER A 52 15.80 6.73 23.13
C SER A 52 15.07 5.43 22.76
N ALA A 53 14.08 5.52 21.87
CA ALA A 53 13.29 4.37 21.44
C ALA A 53 14.10 3.40 20.55
N LEU A 54 14.84 3.93 19.57
CA LEU A 54 15.61 3.13 18.61
C LEU A 54 16.68 2.27 19.29
N ARG A 55 17.37 2.81 20.31
CA ARG A 55 18.39 2.07 21.07
C ARG A 55 17.82 1.24 22.22
N ARG A 56 16.49 1.19 22.37
CA ARG A 56 15.79 0.43 23.41
C ARG A 56 16.33 0.74 24.82
N THR A 57 16.70 1.99 25.10
CA THR A 57 17.25 2.38 26.42
C THR A 57 16.24 2.23 27.56
N GLY A 58 14.96 2.09 27.23
CA GLY A 58 13.87 1.95 28.19
C GLY A 58 13.51 3.25 28.90
N LEU A 59 12.72 3.12 29.95
CA LEU A 59 12.37 4.22 30.84
C LEU A 59 13.60 4.69 31.63
N ARG A 60 13.58 5.95 32.04
CA ARG A 60 14.65 6.51 32.86
C ARG A 60 14.73 5.75 34.20
N ARG A 61 15.95 5.49 34.71
CA ARG A 61 16.19 4.67 35.92
C ARG A 61 15.38 5.06 37.17
N ARG A 62 14.97 6.33 37.31
CA ARG A 62 14.18 6.85 38.44
C ARG A 62 12.71 7.13 38.10
N GLN A 63 12.28 6.80 36.89
CA GLN A 63 10.93 7.02 36.40
C GLN A 63 10.16 5.69 36.48
N THR A 64 9.31 5.56 37.50
CA THR A 64 8.40 4.43 37.67
C THR A 64 7.03 4.79 37.10
N LEU A 65 6.57 4.04 36.10
CA LEU A 65 5.20 4.13 35.58
C LEU A 65 4.32 3.07 36.24
N SER A 66 3.00 3.28 36.19
CA SER A 66 2.01 2.29 36.65
C SER A 66 1.99 1.05 35.77
N VAL A 67 2.19 1.22 34.46
CA VAL A 67 2.25 0.13 33.48
C VAL A 67 3.70 -0.25 33.26
N LYS A 68 4.03 -1.52 33.49
CA LYS A 68 5.37 -2.02 33.25
C LYS A 68 5.52 -2.56 31.83
N PRO A 69 6.76 -2.70 31.32
CA PRO A 69 7.00 -3.31 30.02
C PRO A 69 6.46 -4.74 29.91
N GLU A 70 6.39 -5.49 31.02
CA GLU A 70 5.87 -6.86 31.05
C GLU A 70 4.35 -6.92 30.90
N ASP A 71 3.65 -5.84 31.31
CA ASP A 71 2.19 -5.74 31.27
C ASP A 71 1.68 -5.29 29.88
N LEU A 72 2.58 -5.08 28.92
CA LEU A 72 2.21 -4.63 27.59
C LEU A 72 1.49 -5.74 26.81
N PRO A 73 0.29 -5.49 26.27
CA PRO A 73 -0.40 -6.48 25.45
C PRO A 73 0.41 -6.75 24.18
N ARG A 74 0.52 -8.03 23.82
CA ARG A 74 1.15 -8.43 22.56
C ARG A 74 0.11 -8.27 21.44
N PRO A 75 0.38 -7.45 20.41
CA PRO A 75 -0.53 -7.35 19.29
C PRO A 75 -0.55 -8.66 18.51
N VAL A 76 -1.69 -8.94 17.89
CA VAL A 76 -1.84 -10.05 16.94
C VAL A 76 -1.03 -9.72 15.68
N THR A 77 0.17 -10.30 15.57
CA THR A 77 1.04 -10.10 14.41
C THR A 77 0.57 -10.91 13.22
N ASP A 78 0.05 -12.11 13.49
CA ASP A 78 -0.26 -13.11 12.50
C ASP A 78 -1.53 -12.71 11.75
N SER A 79 -1.44 -12.65 10.43
CA SER A 79 -2.56 -12.21 9.59
C SER A 79 -3.77 -13.13 9.69
N LYS A 80 -3.57 -14.43 9.95
CA LYS A 80 -4.61 -15.45 10.08
C LYS A 80 -5.45 -15.31 11.35
N GLU A 81 -4.89 -14.70 12.38
CA GLU A 81 -5.57 -14.46 13.65
C GLU A 81 -6.36 -13.14 13.65
N ARG A 82 -6.22 -12.33 12.59
CA ARG A 82 -7.00 -11.10 12.42
C ARG A 82 -8.43 -11.45 12.04
N SER A 83 -9.37 -10.63 12.50
CA SER A 83 -10.76 -10.72 12.07
C SER A 83 -10.84 -10.55 10.55
N GLU A 84 -11.53 -11.48 9.89
CA GLU A 84 -11.86 -11.35 8.48
C GLU A 84 -12.79 -10.16 8.25
N ILE A 85 -12.53 -9.40 7.19
CA ILE A 85 -13.35 -8.25 6.82
C ILE A 85 -14.47 -8.79 5.92
N ASP A 86 -15.71 -8.50 6.26
CA ASP A 86 -16.85 -8.79 5.39
C ASP A 86 -16.81 -7.85 4.17
N VAL A 87 -16.60 -8.43 2.99
CA VAL A 87 -16.51 -7.70 1.72
C VAL A 87 -17.74 -8.03 0.89
N ASP A 88 -18.45 -7.01 0.44
CA ASP A 88 -19.62 -7.17 -0.42
C ASP A 88 -19.25 -7.97 -1.69
N PRO A 89 -19.93 -9.11 -1.96
CA PRO A 89 -19.70 -9.88 -3.17
C PRO A 89 -19.99 -9.12 -4.46
N ASN A 90 -20.85 -8.09 -4.44
CA ASN A 90 -21.22 -7.27 -5.59
C ASN A 90 -20.52 -5.91 -5.61
N HIS A 91 -19.37 -5.80 -4.95
CA HIS A 91 -18.59 -4.57 -4.96
C HIS A 91 -18.13 -4.19 -6.38
N GLY A 92 -18.25 -2.90 -6.75
CA GLY A 92 -17.91 -2.42 -8.10
C GLY A 92 -16.44 -2.62 -8.49
N LEU A 93 -15.52 -2.65 -7.51
CA LEU A 93 -14.10 -2.92 -7.77
C LEU A 93 -13.83 -4.34 -8.29
N TRP A 94 -14.76 -5.29 -8.10
CA TRP A 94 -14.63 -6.62 -8.70
C TRP A 94 -14.62 -6.58 -10.22
N GLY A 95 -15.08 -5.48 -10.84
CA GLY A 95 -14.99 -5.26 -12.29
C GLY A 95 -13.57 -5.14 -12.85
N PHE A 96 -12.55 -4.93 -12.00
CA PHE A 96 -11.13 -4.90 -12.40
C PHE A 96 -10.45 -6.27 -12.36
N PHE A 97 -11.13 -7.29 -11.86
CA PHE A 97 -10.61 -8.65 -11.73
C PHE A 97 -11.31 -9.60 -12.70
N ASN A 98 -10.71 -10.77 -12.88
CA ASN A 98 -11.32 -11.86 -13.63
C ASN A 98 -12.56 -12.41 -12.90
N ARG A 99 -13.35 -13.23 -13.60
CA ARG A 99 -14.55 -13.88 -13.02
C ARG A 99 -14.22 -14.69 -11.76
N GLU A 100 -13.03 -15.29 -11.74
CA GLU A 100 -12.50 -16.07 -10.62
C GLU A 100 -11.95 -15.20 -9.48
N ARG A 101 -11.97 -13.86 -9.64
CA ARG A 101 -11.48 -12.87 -8.66
C ARG A 101 -9.99 -12.98 -8.34
N PHE A 102 -9.23 -13.64 -9.20
CA PHE A 102 -7.77 -13.64 -9.12
C PHE A 102 -7.17 -12.32 -9.62
N PRO A 103 -6.01 -11.89 -9.06
CA PRO A 103 -5.31 -10.67 -9.47
C PRO A 103 -4.89 -10.64 -10.95
N PHE A 104 -4.63 -11.81 -11.54
CA PHE A 104 -4.27 -11.99 -12.95
C PHE A 104 -4.74 -13.36 -13.45
N ALA A 105 -5.05 -13.47 -14.74
CA ALA A 105 -5.46 -14.72 -15.38
C ALA A 105 -4.27 -15.65 -15.67
N THR A 106 -4.60 -16.92 -15.91
CA THR A 106 -3.67 -17.87 -16.52
C THR A 106 -3.42 -17.51 -17.99
N PRO A 107 -2.22 -17.78 -18.54
CA PRO A 107 -1.94 -17.52 -19.95
C PRO A 107 -2.91 -18.22 -20.91
N GLU A 108 -3.39 -19.42 -20.54
CA GLU A 108 -4.39 -20.17 -21.30
C GLU A 108 -5.73 -19.41 -21.40
N TYR A 109 -6.17 -18.82 -20.29
CA TYR A 109 -7.39 -18.01 -20.27
C TYR A 109 -7.23 -16.73 -21.11
N ASP A 110 -6.08 -16.06 -21.02
CA ASP A 110 -5.80 -14.86 -21.83
C ASP A 110 -5.75 -15.19 -23.32
N ASN A 111 -5.17 -16.33 -23.69
CA ASN A 111 -5.12 -16.82 -25.07
C ASN A 111 -6.48 -17.28 -25.60
N SER A 112 -7.41 -17.66 -24.71
CA SER A 112 -8.78 -18.07 -25.08
C SER A 112 -9.70 -16.89 -25.44
N HIS A 113 -9.27 -16.05 -26.38
CA HIS A 113 -10.07 -14.96 -26.93
C HIS A 113 -10.41 -15.19 -28.41
N GLY A 114 -11.52 -14.60 -28.86
CA GLY A 114 -11.92 -14.61 -30.25
C GLY A 114 -11.25 -13.50 -31.06
N ARG A 115 -11.60 -13.41 -32.35
CA ARG A 115 -11.16 -12.32 -33.23
C ARG A 115 -11.80 -10.98 -32.88
N ALA A 116 -11.15 -9.89 -33.29
CA ALA A 116 -11.75 -8.57 -33.34
C ALA A 116 -12.94 -8.47 -34.32
N TRP A 117 -13.84 -7.54 -34.01
CA TRP A 117 -14.92 -7.05 -34.87
C TRP A 117 -14.36 -6.37 -36.13
N THR A 118 -14.91 -6.74 -37.28
CA THR A 118 -14.57 -6.09 -38.56
C THR A 118 -15.43 -4.84 -38.78
N VAL A 119 -14.93 -3.90 -39.57
CA VAL A 119 -15.66 -2.67 -39.93
C VAL A 119 -17.00 -3.01 -40.58
N GLN A 120 -17.01 -3.99 -41.48
CA GLN A 120 -18.19 -4.45 -42.22
C GLN A 120 -19.30 -4.92 -41.28
N GLU A 121 -18.97 -5.67 -40.23
CA GLU A 121 -19.92 -6.14 -39.23
C GLU A 121 -20.50 -4.98 -38.40
N LEU A 122 -19.66 -4.00 -38.06
CA LEU A 122 -20.05 -2.86 -37.24
C LEU A 122 -20.92 -1.85 -38.00
N ARG A 123 -20.84 -1.80 -39.34
CA ARG A 123 -21.73 -0.96 -40.16
C ARG A 123 -23.20 -1.31 -40.02
N GLY A 124 -23.54 -2.55 -39.68
CA GLY A 124 -24.91 -3.00 -39.45
C GLY A 124 -25.45 -2.72 -38.04
N LYS A 125 -24.71 -2.01 -37.17
CA LYS A 125 -25.09 -1.79 -35.77
C LYS A 125 -25.52 -0.35 -35.47
N ASP A 126 -26.46 -0.19 -34.55
CA ASP A 126 -26.94 1.11 -34.12
C ASP A 126 -25.89 1.88 -33.28
N PHE A 127 -26.07 3.20 -33.16
CA PHE A 127 -25.16 4.04 -32.38
C PHE A 127 -25.08 3.62 -30.90
N GLU A 128 -26.23 3.31 -30.29
CA GLU A 128 -26.27 2.91 -28.88
C GLU A 128 -25.50 1.62 -28.61
N ASP A 129 -25.59 0.65 -29.53
CA ASP A 129 -24.89 -0.63 -29.41
C ASP A 129 -23.38 -0.46 -29.60
N LEU A 130 -22.95 0.39 -30.54
CA LEU A 130 -21.54 0.75 -30.69
C LEU A 130 -21.00 1.46 -29.43
N HIS A 131 -21.81 2.32 -28.81
CA HIS A 131 -21.42 3.01 -27.58
C HIS A 131 -21.32 2.05 -26.38
N LYS A 132 -22.27 1.11 -26.23
CA LYS A 132 -22.19 0.05 -25.21
C LYS A 132 -20.95 -0.84 -25.43
N LEU A 133 -20.73 -1.26 -26.68
CA LEU A 133 -19.57 -2.08 -27.05
C LEU A 133 -18.25 -1.36 -26.75
N TRP A 134 -18.16 -0.07 -27.05
CA TRP A 134 -16.99 0.75 -26.71
C TRP A 134 -16.64 0.67 -25.23
N TRP A 135 -17.64 0.82 -24.34
CA TRP A 135 -17.42 0.73 -22.89
C TRP A 135 -17.07 -0.68 -22.42
N VAL A 136 -17.60 -1.72 -23.05
CA VAL A 136 -17.15 -3.10 -22.79
C VAL A 136 -15.66 -3.24 -23.13
N CYS A 137 -15.20 -2.72 -24.27
CA CYS A 137 -13.79 -2.73 -24.64
C CYS A 137 -12.91 -1.91 -23.67
N VAL A 138 -13.39 -0.76 -23.19
CA VAL A 138 -12.67 0.05 -22.20
C VAL A 138 -12.52 -0.71 -20.87
N ARG A 139 -13.59 -1.34 -20.40
CA ARG A 139 -13.55 -2.15 -19.17
C ARG A 139 -12.59 -3.32 -19.30
N GLU A 140 -12.60 -4.00 -20.44
CA GLU A 140 -11.67 -5.10 -20.73
C GLU A 140 -10.21 -4.63 -20.70
N ARG A 141 -9.90 -3.49 -21.33
CA ARG A 141 -8.54 -2.92 -21.30
C ARG A 141 -8.10 -2.51 -19.90
N ASN A 142 -9.01 -1.94 -19.09
CA ASN A 142 -8.71 -1.61 -17.71
C ASN A 142 -8.40 -2.87 -16.90
N ARG A 143 -9.18 -3.96 -17.10
CA ARG A 143 -8.90 -5.26 -16.48
C ARG A 143 -7.52 -5.78 -16.87
N LEU A 144 -7.22 -5.87 -18.17
CA LEU A 144 -5.92 -6.33 -18.68
C LEU A 144 -4.74 -5.48 -18.16
N SER A 145 -4.93 -4.17 -18.01
CA SER A 145 -3.92 -3.28 -17.43
C SER A 145 -3.66 -3.58 -15.95
N THR A 146 -4.70 -3.86 -15.17
CA THR A 146 -4.57 -4.28 -13.76
C THR A 146 -3.82 -5.61 -13.67
N GLU A 147 -4.19 -6.57 -14.52
CA GLU A 147 -3.56 -7.90 -14.56
C GLU A 147 -2.08 -7.81 -14.94
N SER A 148 -1.73 -7.03 -15.96
CA SER A 148 -0.34 -6.83 -16.39
C SER A 148 0.51 -6.19 -15.29
N TYR A 149 -0.03 -5.17 -14.60
CA TYR A 149 0.67 -4.52 -13.50
C TYR A 149 0.91 -5.48 -12.32
N GLU A 150 -0.11 -6.22 -11.89
CA GLU A 150 0.04 -7.18 -10.79
C GLU A 150 0.94 -8.35 -11.18
N ARG A 151 0.91 -8.82 -12.43
CA ARG A 151 1.82 -9.86 -12.95
C ARG A 151 3.28 -9.40 -12.88
N GLY A 152 3.57 -8.17 -13.31
CA GLY A 152 4.92 -7.59 -13.25
C GLY A 152 5.41 -7.41 -11.81
N LYS A 153 4.54 -6.97 -10.91
CA LYS A 153 4.83 -6.82 -9.48
C LYS A 153 5.06 -8.16 -8.78
N ALA A 154 4.23 -9.16 -9.09
CA ALA A 154 4.36 -10.52 -8.56
C ALA A 154 5.53 -11.29 -9.18
N LYS A 155 6.11 -10.79 -10.29
CA LYS A 155 7.16 -11.46 -11.08
C LYS A 155 6.76 -12.90 -11.46
N ALA A 156 5.49 -13.07 -11.86
CA ALA A 156 4.91 -14.38 -12.14
C ALA A 156 5.45 -15.05 -13.43
N GLY A 157 6.24 -14.33 -14.23
CA GLY A 157 6.87 -14.85 -15.44
C GLY A 157 5.99 -14.66 -16.67
N TYR A 158 5.43 -15.75 -17.19
CA TYR A 158 4.71 -15.80 -18.47
C TYR A 158 3.33 -15.13 -18.43
N GLY A 159 2.72 -14.92 -19.60
CA GLY A 159 1.36 -14.36 -19.76
C GLY A 159 1.31 -12.95 -20.37
N GLU A 160 2.43 -12.22 -20.39
CA GLU A 160 2.47 -10.84 -20.91
C GLU A 160 2.15 -10.78 -22.41
N TYR A 161 2.66 -11.74 -23.18
CA TYR A 161 2.42 -11.81 -24.62
C TYR A 161 0.94 -12.09 -24.92
N GLU A 162 0.35 -13.05 -24.24
CA GLU A 162 -1.05 -13.46 -24.41
C GLU A 162 -2.01 -12.33 -24.02
N ALA A 163 -1.75 -11.67 -22.89
CA ALA A 163 -2.53 -10.50 -22.47
C ALA A 163 -2.36 -9.33 -23.44
N GLY A 164 -1.16 -9.12 -23.97
CA GLY A 164 -0.86 -8.09 -24.98
C GLY A 164 -1.61 -8.35 -26.28
N ALA A 165 -1.58 -9.57 -26.81
CA ALA A 165 -2.30 -9.97 -28.01
C ALA A 165 -3.81 -9.74 -27.87
N ARG A 166 -4.38 -10.12 -26.72
CA ARG A 166 -5.79 -9.86 -26.40
C ARG A 166 -6.09 -8.36 -26.34
N GLU A 167 -5.20 -7.56 -25.74
CA GLU A 167 -5.36 -6.11 -25.69
C GLU A 167 -5.32 -5.48 -27.10
N GLU A 168 -4.48 -6.00 -27.99
CA GLU A 168 -4.42 -5.58 -29.39
C GLU A 168 -5.73 -5.86 -30.11
N GLU A 169 -6.29 -7.07 -30.01
CA GLU A 169 -7.60 -7.38 -30.60
C GLU A 169 -8.68 -6.41 -30.11
N VAL A 170 -8.73 -6.11 -28.80
CA VAL A 170 -9.66 -5.12 -28.24
C VAL A 170 -9.41 -3.72 -28.82
N LYS A 171 -8.15 -3.30 -28.99
CA LYS A 171 -7.81 -2.02 -29.64
C LYS A 171 -8.24 -1.99 -31.10
N HIS A 172 -8.13 -3.10 -31.84
CA HIS A 172 -8.61 -3.19 -33.22
C HIS A 172 -10.12 -2.96 -33.30
N THR A 173 -10.91 -3.54 -32.38
CA THR A 173 -12.36 -3.26 -32.32
C THR A 173 -12.65 -1.79 -32.07
N GLN A 174 -11.94 -1.13 -31.16
CA GLN A 174 -12.11 0.30 -30.88
C GLN A 174 -11.78 1.17 -32.10
N LYS A 175 -10.70 0.84 -32.82
CA LYS A 175 -10.34 1.52 -34.07
C LYS A 175 -11.45 1.34 -35.13
N ALA A 176 -11.99 0.14 -35.27
CA ALA A 176 -13.06 -0.16 -36.21
C ALA A 176 -14.35 0.61 -35.88
N ILE A 177 -14.73 0.69 -34.59
CA ILE A 177 -15.88 1.50 -34.14
C ILE A 177 -15.67 2.97 -34.51
N LYS A 178 -14.50 3.53 -34.20
CA LYS A 178 -14.18 4.94 -34.52
C LYS A 178 -14.28 5.17 -36.03
N HIS A 179 -13.76 4.26 -36.84
CA HIS A 179 -13.81 4.35 -38.29
C HIS A 179 -15.25 4.36 -38.83
N VAL A 180 -16.11 3.44 -38.38
CA VAL A 180 -17.52 3.39 -38.80
C VAL A 180 -18.26 4.66 -38.43
N LEU A 181 -18.03 5.21 -37.23
CA LEU A 181 -18.69 6.46 -36.81
C LEU A 181 -18.25 7.65 -37.67
N THR A 182 -16.96 7.75 -38.00
CA THR A 182 -16.46 8.81 -38.90
C THR A 182 -16.98 8.64 -40.32
N GLU A 183 -17.02 7.41 -40.85
CA GLU A 183 -17.54 7.11 -42.18
C GLU A 183 -19.02 7.50 -42.30
N ARG A 184 -19.84 7.15 -41.29
CA ARG A 184 -21.25 7.51 -41.25
C ARG A 184 -21.49 9.02 -41.20
N TRP A 185 -20.67 9.75 -40.44
CA TRP A 185 -20.78 11.20 -40.36
C TRP A 185 -20.54 11.84 -41.72
N TYR A 186 -19.45 11.47 -42.39
CA TYR A 186 -19.14 12.00 -43.72
C TYR A 186 -20.18 11.59 -44.76
N ALA A 187 -20.63 10.32 -44.75
CA ALA A 187 -21.67 9.86 -45.67
C ALA A 187 -23.00 10.61 -45.48
N TRP A 188 -23.36 10.95 -44.22
CA TRP A 188 -24.54 11.75 -43.92
C TRP A 188 -24.38 13.21 -44.38
N GLU A 189 -23.22 13.81 -44.15
CA GLU A 189 -22.92 15.18 -44.58
C GLU A 189 -22.98 15.30 -46.10
N ASP A 190 -22.35 14.39 -46.83
CA ASP A 190 -22.38 14.33 -48.30
C ASP A 190 -23.81 14.12 -48.82
N ALA A 191 -24.56 13.18 -48.23
CA ALA A 191 -25.95 12.93 -48.61
C ALA A 191 -26.86 14.13 -48.37
N ARG A 192 -26.63 14.88 -47.28
CA ARG A 192 -27.36 16.11 -46.99
C ARG A 192 -27.04 17.19 -48.02
N MET A 193 -25.77 17.41 -48.36
CA MET A 193 -25.37 18.38 -49.38
C MET A 193 -25.98 18.05 -50.76
N LEU A 194 -26.01 16.76 -51.12
CA LEU A 194 -26.67 16.30 -52.34
C LEU A 194 -28.19 16.55 -52.29
N ALA A 195 -28.83 16.26 -51.17
CA ALA A 195 -30.26 16.50 -50.97
C ALA A 195 -30.64 17.98 -51.02
N GLU A 196 -29.76 18.91 -50.62
CA GLU A 196 -29.98 20.35 -50.76
C GLU A 196 -30.01 20.79 -52.23
N SER A 197 -29.26 20.11 -53.10
CA SER A 197 -29.22 20.37 -54.54
C SER A 197 -30.30 19.64 -55.35
N ASP A 198 -30.86 18.55 -54.81
CA ASP A 198 -31.82 17.69 -55.51
C ASP A 198 -33.26 18.24 -55.39
N PRO A 199 -33.91 18.64 -56.50
CA PRO A 199 -35.28 19.15 -56.47
C PRO A 199 -36.32 18.10 -56.04
N SER A 200 -35.99 16.81 -56.04
CA SER A 200 -36.90 15.74 -55.61
C SER A 200 -37.05 15.62 -54.09
N VAL A 201 -36.10 16.18 -53.32
CA VAL A 201 -36.05 16.08 -51.87
C VAL A 201 -36.40 17.42 -51.22
N ASN A 202 -37.43 17.44 -50.37
CA ASN A 202 -37.80 18.63 -49.60
C ASN A 202 -37.29 18.54 -48.15
N LEU A 203 -36.15 19.17 -47.86
CA LEU A 203 -35.53 19.17 -46.53
C LEU A 203 -36.28 20.00 -45.49
N TYR A 204 -37.06 20.99 -45.94
CA TYR A 204 -37.79 21.91 -45.06
C TYR A 204 -39.29 21.88 -45.42
N PRO A 205 -40.00 20.78 -45.10
CA PRO A 205 -41.43 20.74 -45.29
C PRO A 205 -42.10 21.84 -44.46
N LYS A 206 -43.00 22.62 -45.09
CA LYS A 206 -43.79 23.62 -44.35
C LYS A 206 -44.59 22.93 -43.25
N SER A 207 -44.40 23.37 -42.01
CA SER A 207 -45.13 22.87 -40.84
C SER A 207 -46.64 23.05 -41.04
N GLY A 208 -47.34 21.98 -41.43
CA GLY A 208 -48.79 22.00 -41.68
C GLY A 208 -49.27 21.11 -42.83
N VAL A 209 -48.39 20.65 -43.71
CA VAL A 209 -48.76 19.67 -44.76
C VAL A 209 -48.61 18.27 -44.19
N ARG A 210 -49.71 17.67 -43.70
CA ARG A 210 -49.75 16.24 -43.41
C ARG A 210 -49.62 15.51 -44.74
N CYS A 211 -48.56 14.73 -44.90
CA CYS A 211 -48.44 13.76 -45.99
C CYS A 211 -49.65 12.80 -45.89
N ALA A 212 -50.37 12.64 -46.99
CA ALA A 212 -51.47 11.68 -47.12
C ALA A 212 -50.94 10.25 -47.26
#